data_AF-A0A926P8R8-F1
#
_entry.id   AF-A0A926P8R8-F1
#
_cell.length_a   1.000
_cell.length_b   1.000
_cell.length_c   1.000
_cell.angle_alpha   90.00
_cell.angle_beta   90.00
_cell.angle_gamma   90.00
#
_symmetry.space_group_name_H-M   'P 1'
#
loop_
_entity.id
_entity.type
_entity.pdbx_description
1 polymer ?
#
loop_
_entity_poly.entity_id
_entity_poly.type
_entity_poly.pdbx_seq_one_letter_code
_entity_poly.pdbx_strand_id
1 'polypeptide(L)'
;MNQQIPDFEPALVMSQAERIVKADSGMSWDIAVQTVLSVCCRFPTLCSTFGQADLFSQPHISKWLEKYFNGYNNRPSKRISKKIGTIPDEIIDTIISVRLPSLDDSKISAIKSAHRLSMAAENILGLLLEEYLAERLLPYGWYCCWGDTMKSVDFCTQNGDLLQVKNRSNSENSSSNKIRQGTPIIKWHRINASNGACYWDVLNERVGCTQLSEPDFSSFIRKTITDNPAAVYVEHDNVWNDAGDT
;
A
#
# COMPACT_ATOMS: atom_id res chain seq x y z
N MET A 1 23.48 -17.34 8.22
CA MET A 1 24.53 -16.72 7.40
C MET A 1 24.42 -15.22 7.62
N ASN A 2 25.41 -14.60 8.26
CA ASN A 2 25.55 -13.15 8.21
C ASN A 2 25.91 -12.79 6.78
N GLN A 3 24.91 -12.38 6.00
CA GLN A 3 25.13 -11.90 4.64
C GLN A 3 25.86 -10.57 4.74
N GLN A 4 27.13 -10.58 4.32
CA GLN A 4 27.95 -9.39 4.26
C GLN A 4 27.36 -8.48 3.16
N ILE A 5 26.88 -7.31 3.56
CA ILE A 5 26.40 -6.29 2.63
C ILE A 5 27.63 -5.75 1.87
N PRO A 6 27.59 -5.62 0.53
CA PRO A 6 28.68 -4.99 -0.21
C PRO A 6 28.98 -3.59 0.31
N ASP A 7 30.24 -3.17 0.33
CA ASP A 7 30.60 -1.79 0.66
C ASP A 7 30.10 -0.86 -0.46
N PHE A 8 29.38 0.21 -0.10
CA PHE A 8 28.95 1.27 -1.00
C PHE A 8 28.99 2.63 -0.29
N GLU A 9 29.13 3.70 -1.05
CA GLU A 9 29.15 5.08 -0.55
C GLU A 9 27.76 5.74 -0.71
N PRO A 10 27.01 5.99 0.38
CA PRO A 10 25.66 6.55 0.29
C PRO A 10 25.60 7.88 -0.48
N ALA A 11 26.61 8.73 -0.35
CA ALA A 11 26.68 10.00 -1.07
C ALA A 11 26.74 9.81 -2.59
N LEU A 12 27.45 8.78 -3.07
CA LEU A 12 27.51 8.45 -4.50
C LEU A 12 26.17 7.91 -5.00
N VAL A 13 25.50 7.07 -4.21
CA VAL A 13 24.15 6.56 -4.52
C VAL A 13 23.16 7.71 -4.71
N MET A 14 23.15 8.65 -3.76
CA MET A 14 22.27 9.82 -3.79
C MET A 14 22.57 10.72 -5.00
N SER A 15 23.84 11.04 -5.26
CA SER A 15 24.25 11.86 -6.41
C SER A 15 23.88 11.21 -7.75
N GLN A 16 23.98 9.88 -7.83
CA GLN A 16 23.64 9.14 -9.02
C GLN A 16 22.13 9.07 -9.25
N ALA A 17 21.34 8.84 -8.21
CA ALA A 17 19.90 8.89 -8.27
C ALA A 17 19.39 10.28 -8.69
N GLU A 18 19.96 11.35 -8.14
CA GLU A 18 19.65 12.73 -8.54
C GLU A 18 19.90 12.96 -10.03
N ARG A 19 21.04 12.49 -10.56
CA ARG A 19 21.36 12.60 -12.00
C ARG A 19 20.35 11.86 -12.87
N ILE A 20 19.94 10.65 -12.47
CA ILE A 20 18.93 9.86 -13.19
C ILE A 20 17.58 10.60 -13.20
N VAL A 21 17.13 11.06 -12.03
CA VAL A 21 15.85 11.76 -11.89
C VAL A 21 15.84 13.08 -12.67
N LYS A 22 16.92 13.87 -12.63
CA LYS A 22 17.01 15.13 -13.41
C LYS A 22 17.02 14.92 -14.92
N ALA A 23 17.39 13.73 -15.39
CA ALA A 23 17.36 13.38 -16.81
C ALA A 23 15.98 12.90 -17.29
N ASP A 24 15.05 12.60 -16.37
CA ASP A 24 13.70 12.12 -16.66
C ASP A 24 12.65 13.20 -16.30
N SER A 25 11.95 13.72 -17.30
CA SER A 25 10.95 14.78 -17.10
C SER A 25 9.72 14.36 -16.28
N GLY A 26 9.51 13.06 -16.05
CA GLY A 26 8.40 12.50 -15.28
C GLY A 26 8.69 12.30 -13.79
N MET A 27 9.93 12.53 -13.36
CA MET A 27 10.38 12.32 -11.98
C MET A 27 10.76 13.63 -11.29
N SER A 28 10.54 13.71 -9.98
CA SER A 28 10.90 14.88 -9.17
C SER A 28 11.85 14.47 -8.05
N TRP A 29 13.00 15.16 -7.93
CA TRP A 29 13.97 14.92 -6.87
C TRP A 29 13.64 15.69 -5.60
N ASP A 30 12.49 15.40 -5.01
CA ASP A 30 12.03 16.04 -3.78
C ASP A 30 12.58 15.38 -2.50
N ILE A 31 12.24 15.97 -1.35
CA ILE A 31 12.71 15.49 -0.05
C ILE A 31 12.17 14.09 0.29
N ALA A 32 11.03 13.68 -0.27
CA ALA A 32 10.44 12.39 0.03
C ALA A 32 11.25 11.27 -0.61
N VAL A 33 11.51 11.34 -1.92
CA VAL A 33 12.34 10.33 -2.61
C VAL A 33 13.76 10.31 -2.05
N GLN A 34 14.32 11.48 -1.72
CA GLN A 34 15.64 11.60 -1.11
C GLN A 34 15.69 10.88 0.25
N THR A 35 14.67 11.10 1.09
CA THR A 35 14.60 10.49 2.43
C THR A 35 14.47 8.98 2.32
N VAL A 36 13.55 8.47 1.50
CA VAL A 36 13.36 7.02 1.38
C VAL A 36 14.61 6.33 0.82
N LEU A 37 15.29 6.93 -0.18
CA LEU A 37 16.54 6.35 -0.70
C LEU A 37 17.67 6.37 0.34
N SER A 38 17.82 7.48 1.08
CA SER A 38 18.80 7.59 2.16
C SER A 38 18.57 6.54 3.26
N VAL A 39 17.31 6.31 3.63
CA VAL A 39 16.93 5.27 4.59
C VAL A 39 17.21 3.87 4.04
N CYS A 40 17.03 3.65 2.73
CA CYS A 40 17.45 2.39 2.09
C CYS A 40 18.97 2.18 2.20
N CYS A 41 19.78 3.23 2.02
CA CYS A 41 21.23 3.15 2.23
C CYS A 41 21.60 2.84 3.68
N ARG A 42 20.83 3.35 4.66
CA ARG A 42 21.04 3.05 6.08
C ARG A 42 20.60 1.65 6.48
N PHE A 43 19.54 1.12 5.86
CA PHE A 43 18.99 -0.21 6.10
C PHE A 43 18.97 -1.06 4.82
N PRO A 44 20.14 -1.38 4.25
CA PRO A 44 20.26 -2.00 2.94
C PRO A 44 19.57 -3.38 2.83
N THR A 45 19.51 -4.14 3.93
CA THR A 45 18.85 -5.45 3.98
C THR A 45 17.33 -5.37 3.84
N LEU A 46 16.74 -4.22 4.21
CA LEU A 46 15.32 -3.94 4.08
C LEU A 46 14.95 -3.49 2.68
N CYS A 47 15.90 -3.10 1.83
CA CYS A 47 15.53 -2.67 0.49
C CYS A 47 15.11 -3.87 -0.40
N SER A 48 14.02 -3.71 -1.16
CA SER A 48 13.38 -4.80 -1.92
C SER A 48 14.03 -5.09 -3.27
N THR A 49 14.73 -4.11 -3.84
CA THR A 49 15.20 -4.15 -5.24
C THR A 49 16.62 -4.70 -5.40
N PHE A 50 17.42 -4.73 -4.32
CA PHE A 50 18.83 -5.09 -4.41
C PHE A 50 19.07 -6.57 -4.06
N GLY A 51 19.53 -7.34 -5.05
CA GLY A 51 20.19 -8.62 -4.82
C GLY A 51 21.57 -8.41 -4.19
N GLN A 52 22.04 -9.36 -3.39
CA GLN A 52 23.17 -9.18 -2.46
C GLN A 52 24.54 -8.95 -3.09
N ALA A 53 24.69 -9.09 -4.41
CA ALA A 53 25.98 -9.03 -5.06
C ALA A 53 26.39 -7.64 -5.55
N ASP A 54 25.47 -6.68 -5.68
CA ASP A 54 25.76 -5.35 -6.25
C ASP A 54 24.72 -4.30 -5.81
N LEU A 55 24.73 -4.04 -4.51
CA LEU A 55 23.79 -3.13 -3.87
C LEU A 55 24.02 -1.70 -4.38
N PHE A 56 22.98 -1.06 -4.91
CA PHE A 56 23.02 0.31 -5.45
C PHE A 56 23.94 0.58 -6.67
N SER A 57 24.20 -0.40 -7.55
CA SER A 57 24.70 -0.07 -8.89
C SER A 57 23.69 0.74 -9.72
N GLN A 58 24.16 1.38 -10.80
CA GLN A 58 23.30 2.21 -11.65
C GLN A 58 21.99 1.53 -12.07
N PRO A 59 22.01 0.29 -12.61
CA PRO A 59 20.77 -0.35 -13.04
C PRO A 59 19.80 -0.58 -11.88
N HIS A 60 20.33 -0.88 -10.69
CA HIS A 60 19.50 -1.10 -9.52
C HIS A 60 18.96 0.22 -8.92
N ILE A 61 19.72 1.32 -8.97
CA ILE A 61 19.22 2.65 -8.60
C ILE A 61 18.07 3.04 -9.54
N SER A 62 18.24 2.90 -10.86
CA SER A 62 17.17 3.18 -11.82
C SER A 62 15.92 2.35 -11.55
N LYS A 63 16.09 1.04 -11.34
CA LYS A 63 14.98 0.14 -11.00
C LYS A 63 14.29 0.51 -9.69
N TRP A 64 15.05 0.96 -8.69
CA TRP A 64 14.49 1.43 -7.43
C TRP A 64 13.65 2.70 -7.63
N LEU A 65 14.16 3.67 -8.40
CA LEU A 65 13.45 4.92 -8.71
C LEU A 65 12.17 4.63 -9.51
N GLU A 66 12.25 3.79 -10.54
CA GLU A 66 11.09 3.33 -11.29
C GLU A 66 10.04 2.71 -10.37
N LYS A 67 10.46 1.85 -9.42
CA LYS A 67 9.55 1.22 -8.45
C LYS A 67 8.88 2.27 -7.56
N TYR A 68 9.65 3.22 -7.03
CA TYR A 68 9.17 4.31 -6.18
C TYR A 68 8.14 5.17 -6.92
N PHE A 69 8.51 5.73 -8.07
CA PHE A 69 7.65 6.63 -8.83
C PHE A 69 6.44 5.91 -9.42
N ASN A 70 6.58 4.66 -9.85
CA ASN A 70 5.43 3.84 -10.25
C ASN A 70 4.46 3.63 -9.08
N GLY A 71 4.95 3.37 -7.86
CA GLY A 71 4.12 3.28 -6.67
C GLY A 71 3.35 4.58 -6.41
N TYR A 72 4.05 5.72 -6.42
CA TYR A 72 3.44 7.04 -6.19
C TYR A 72 2.43 7.42 -7.29
N ASN A 73 2.73 7.12 -8.55
CA ASN A 73 1.86 7.45 -9.69
C ASN A 73 0.68 6.49 -9.84
N ASN A 74 0.73 5.30 -9.22
CA ASN A 74 -0.37 4.32 -9.19
C ASN A 74 -1.06 4.24 -7.82
N ARG A 75 -1.00 5.30 -7.01
CA ARG A 75 -1.79 5.43 -5.78
C ARG A 75 -3.30 5.53 -6.09
N PRO A 76 -4.19 5.20 -5.13
CA PRO A 76 -5.64 5.22 -5.30
C PRO A 76 -6.22 6.44 -6.03
N SER A 77 -5.78 7.67 -5.71
CA SER A 77 -6.30 8.87 -6.37
C SER A 77 -5.97 9.01 -7.87
N LYS A 78 -5.05 8.20 -8.41
CA LYS A 78 -4.60 8.28 -9.81
C LYS A 78 -4.76 6.99 -10.61
N ARG A 79 -4.81 5.85 -9.92
CA ARG A 79 -4.78 4.55 -10.57
C ARG A 79 -6.08 4.21 -11.28
N ILE A 80 -5.97 3.29 -12.22
CA ILE A 80 -7.10 2.52 -12.76
C ILE A 80 -6.98 1.10 -12.22
N SER A 81 -8.03 0.59 -11.60
CA SER A 81 -8.05 -0.78 -11.11
C SER A 81 -8.05 -1.78 -12.25
N LYS A 82 -7.36 -2.90 -12.05
CA LYS A 82 -7.41 -4.02 -12.98
C LYS A 82 -8.71 -4.79 -12.77
N LYS A 83 -9.18 -5.43 -13.84
CA LYS A 83 -10.25 -6.43 -13.77
C LYS A 83 -9.85 -7.54 -12.78
N ILE A 84 -10.82 -8.03 -12.02
CA ILE A 84 -10.64 -9.19 -11.15
C ILE A 84 -10.33 -10.40 -12.05
N GLY A 85 -9.11 -10.95 -11.94
CA GLY A 85 -8.66 -12.06 -12.78
C GLY A 85 -9.18 -13.43 -12.33
N THR A 86 -9.80 -13.53 -11.15
CA THR A 86 -10.35 -14.77 -10.63
C THR A 86 -11.76 -15.00 -11.14
N ILE A 87 -12.01 -16.21 -11.64
CA ILE A 87 -13.35 -16.68 -12.03
C ILE A 87 -14.05 -17.20 -10.76
N PRO A 88 -15.33 -16.88 -10.52
CA PRO A 88 -16.09 -17.42 -9.40
C PRO A 88 -16.22 -18.95 -9.46
N ASP A 89 -16.21 -19.60 -8.30
CA ASP A 89 -16.49 -21.04 -8.20
C ASP A 89 -17.99 -21.27 -8.00
N GLU A 90 -18.64 -21.90 -8.99
CA GLU A 90 -20.09 -22.15 -8.99
C GLU A 90 -20.55 -23.06 -7.85
N ILE A 91 -19.66 -23.86 -7.24
CA ILE A 91 -20.04 -24.69 -6.09
C ILE A 91 -20.43 -23.83 -4.87
N ILE A 92 -19.90 -22.60 -4.78
CA ILE A 92 -20.25 -21.67 -3.71
C ILE A 92 -21.73 -21.29 -3.78
N ASP A 93 -22.25 -21.08 -4.99
CA ASP A 93 -23.67 -20.80 -5.24
C ASP A 93 -24.52 -21.97 -4.74
N THR A 94 -24.11 -23.20 -5.04
CA THR A 94 -24.78 -24.43 -4.56
C THR A 94 -24.80 -24.51 -3.03
N ILE A 95 -23.66 -24.26 -2.37
CA ILE A 95 -23.56 -24.29 -0.90
C ILE A 95 -24.52 -23.27 -0.26
N ILE A 96 -24.58 -22.06 -0.80
CA ILE A 96 -25.45 -20.99 -0.30
C ILE A 96 -26.92 -21.37 -0.50
N SER A 97 -27.30 -21.82 -1.70
CA SER A 97 -28.68 -22.21 -2.03
C SER A 97 -29.18 -23.36 -1.15
N VAL A 98 -28.34 -24.37 -0.89
CA VAL A 98 -28.70 -25.48 0.01
C VAL A 98 -28.85 -24.99 1.45
N ARG A 99 -27.98 -24.09 1.91
CA ARG A 99 -28.04 -23.56 3.29
C ARG A 99 -29.23 -22.63 3.52
N LEU A 100 -29.61 -21.88 2.50
CA LEU A 100 -30.68 -20.88 2.50
C LEU A 100 -31.65 -21.11 1.33
N PRO A 101 -32.54 -22.11 1.41
CA PRO A 101 -33.42 -22.51 0.30
C PRO A 101 -34.44 -21.45 -0.15
N SER A 102 -34.63 -20.38 0.63
CA SER A 102 -35.50 -19.25 0.29
C SER A 102 -34.86 -18.25 -0.67
N LEU A 103 -33.57 -18.38 -0.96
CA LEU A 103 -32.88 -17.57 -1.96
C LEU A 103 -33.16 -18.14 -3.34
N ASP A 104 -33.73 -17.31 -4.20
CA ASP A 104 -33.88 -17.60 -5.63
C ASP A 104 -32.57 -17.27 -6.38
N ASP A 105 -32.48 -17.68 -7.64
CA ASP A 105 -31.30 -17.49 -8.48
C ASP A 105 -30.90 -16.01 -8.63
N SER A 106 -31.88 -15.10 -8.59
CA SER A 106 -31.61 -13.65 -8.66
C SER A 106 -30.88 -13.17 -7.40
N LYS A 107 -31.31 -13.61 -6.21
CA LYS A 107 -30.63 -13.29 -4.95
C LYS A 107 -29.24 -13.91 -4.87
N ILE A 108 -29.07 -15.14 -5.36
CA ILE A 108 -27.76 -15.79 -5.43
C ILE A 108 -26.80 -14.99 -6.33
N SER A 109 -27.27 -14.58 -7.52
CA SER A 109 -26.51 -13.71 -8.42
C SER A 109 -26.12 -12.38 -7.77
N ALA A 110 -27.06 -11.73 -7.06
CA ALA A 110 -26.77 -10.50 -6.33
C ALA A 110 -25.70 -10.70 -5.24
N ILE A 111 -25.76 -11.79 -4.46
CA ILE A 111 -24.74 -12.11 -3.46
C ILE A 111 -23.36 -12.25 -4.11
N LYS A 112 -23.29 -12.96 -5.24
CA LYS A 112 -22.06 -13.13 -6.02
C LYS A 112 -21.50 -11.79 -6.51
N SER A 113 -22.32 -10.94 -7.12
CA SER A 113 -21.89 -9.59 -7.54
C SER A 113 -21.43 -8.73 -6.34
N ALA A 114 -22.13 -8.79 -5.21
CA ALA A 114 -21.77 -8.03 -4.01
C ALA A 114 -20.46 -8.51 -3.40
N HIS A 115 -20.24 -9.82 -3.36
CA HIS A 115 -19.01 -10.40 -2.87
C HIS A 115 -17.82 -9.95 -3.72
N ARG A 116 -17.94 -9.96 -5.05
CA ARG A 116 -16.88 -9.51 -5.96
C ARG A 116 -16.57 -8.03 -5.82
N LEU A 117 -17.60 -7.20 -5.73
CA LEU A 117 -17.44 -5.77 -5.46
C LEU A 117 -16.76 -5.53 -4.09
N SER A 118 -17.16 -6.28 -3.07
CA SER A 118 -16.55 -6.19 -1.73
C SER A 118 -15.08 -6.58 -1.76
N MET A 119 -14.71 -7.65 -2.47
CA MET A 119 -13.29 -8.02 -2.65
C MET A 119 -12.49 -6.92 -3.34
N ALA A 120 -13.05 -6.27 -4.37
CA ALA A 120 -12.39 -5.14 -5.03
C ALA A 120 -12.14 -3.98 -4.05
N ALA A 121 -13.14 -3.64 -3.23
CA ALA A 121 -13.03 -2.61 -2.19
C ALA A 121 -12.01 -2.99 -1.10
N GLU A 122 -12.03 -4.23 -0.61
CA GLU A 122 -11.07 -4.73 0.38
C GLU A 122 -9.62 -4.67 -0.12
N ASN A 123 -9.40 -5.00 -1.39
CA ASN A 123 -8.07 -5.00 -2.01
C ASN A 123 -7.44 -3.61 -2.11
N ILE A 124 -8.24 -2.55 -2.30
CA ILE A 124 -7.71 -1.18 -2.34
C ILE A 124 -7.65 -0.51 -0.96
N LEU A 125 -8.39 -1.00 0.03
CA LEU A 125 -8.49 -0.37 1.34
C LEU A 125 -7.13 -0.13 2.03
N GLY A 126 -6.19 -1.07 1.88
CA GLY A 126 -4.82 -0.88 2.39
C GLY A 126 -4.09 0.28 1.71
N LEU A 127 -4.24 0.40 0.39
CA LEU A 127 -3.61 1.45 -0.40
C LEU A 127 -4.23 2.82 -0.15
N LEU A 128 -5.55 2.87 0.08
CA LEU A 128 -6.23 4.10 0.51
C LEU A 128 -5.72 4.57 1.87
N LEU A 129 -5.46 3.63 2.79
CA LEU A 129 -4.88 3.94 4.10
C LEU A 129 -3.46 4.49 3.96
N GLU A 130 -2.63 3.88 3.11
CA GLU A 130 -1.28 4.38 2.83
C GLU A 130 -1.31 5.78 2.20
N GLU A 131 -2.16 6.02 1.21
CA GLU A 131 -2.25 7.35 0.58
C GLU A 131 -2.76 8.42 1.55
N TYR A 132 -3.80 8.12 2.33
CA TYR A 132 -4.29 9.00 3.38
C TYR A 132 -3.18 9.39 4.36
N LEU A 133 -2.43 8.41 4.86
CA LEU A 133 -1.33 8.66 5.79
C LEU A 133 -0.17 9.42 5.12
N ALA A 134 0.11 9.16 3.84
CA ALA A 134 1.12 9.92 3.10
C ALA A 134 0.80 11.41 3.03
N GLU A 135 -0.47 11.78 2.86
CA GLU A 135 -0.89 13.19 2.87
C GLU A 135 -0.83 13.80 4.28
N ARG A 136 -1.31 13.07 5.30
CA ARG A 136 -1.45 13.62 6.65
C ARG A 136 -0.16 13.62 7.46
N LEU A 137 0.76 12.69 7.18
CA LEU A 137 2.01 12.59 7.93
C LEU A 137 3.17 13.37 7.29
N LEU A 138 3.01 13.86 6.05
CA LEU A 138 4.03 14.66 5.36
C LEU A 138 4.49 15.89 6.18
N PRO A 139 3.59 16.71 6.79
CA PRO A 139 4.02 17.83 7.62
C PRO A 139 4.79 17.43 8.89
N TYR A 140 4.68 16.16 9.30
CA TYR A 140 5.34 15.59 10.47
C TYR A 140 6.63 14.85 10.11
N GLY A 141 7.09 14.95 8.85
CA GLY A 141 8.37 14.41 8.41
C GLY A 141 8.39 12.90 8.14
N TRP A 142 7.22 12.28 8.00
CA TRP A 142 7.10 10.90 7.56
C TRP A 142 6.85 10.84 6.05
N TYR A 143 7.60 9.97 5.38
CA TYR A 143 7.55 9.80 3.93
C TYR A 143 7.16 8.36 3.59
N CYS A 144 6.22 8.20 2.66
CA CYS A 144 5.77 6.89 2.24
C CYS A 144 6.82 6.19 1.36
N CYS A 145 7.10 4.93 1.68
CA CYS A 145 7.99 4.04 0.95
C CYS A 145 7.28 3.45 -0.28
N TRP A 146 6.88 4.32 -1.22
CA TRP A 146 6.07 3.95 -2.38
C TRP A 146 6.64 2.76 -3.15
N GLY A 147 5.73 1.93 -3.67
CA GLY A 147 6.06 0.81 -4.54
C GLY A 147 6.75 -0.34 -3.84
N ASP A 148 6.58 -0.52 -2.52
CA ASP A 148 7.26 -1.58 -1.76
C ASP A 148 8.79 -1.46 -1.92
N THR A 149 9.33 -0.24 -1.95
CA THR A 149 10.78 -0.01 -2.09
C THR A 149 11.56 -0.52 -0.87
N MET A 150 10.89 -0.61 0.28
CA MET A 150 11.41 -1.20 1.51
C MET A 150 10.49 -2.34 1.99
N LYS A 151 11.08 -3.51 2.22
CA LYS A 151 10.40 -4.70 2.72
C LYS A 151 9.82 -4.43 4.11
N SER A 152 8.52 -4.66 4.25
CA SER A 152 7.80 -4.51 5.53
C SER A 152 7.85 -3.12 6.16
N VAL A 153 8.15 -2.07 5.38
CA VAL A 153 8.16 -0.68 5.83
C VAL A 153 7.34 0.14 4.85
N ASP A 154 6.32 0.82 5.36
CA ASP A 154 5.41 1.63 4.56
C ASP A 154 5.73 3.13 4.69
N PHE A 155 6.32 3.56 5.81
CA PHE A 155 6.78 4.93 6.03
C PHE A 155 8.12 4.98 6.75
N CYS A 156 8.89 6.03 6.48
CA CYS A 156 10.12 6.32 7.20
C CYS A 156 10.34 7.83 7.44
N THR A 157 11.22 8.15 8.39
CA THR A 157 11.69 9.51 8.68
C THR A 157 13.16 9.68 8.28
N GLN A 158 13.63 10.92 8.19
CA GLN A 158 15.06 11.22 8.00
C GLN A 158 15.94 10.68 9.14
N ASN A 159 15.37 10.57 10.34
CA ASN A 159 16.06 10.02 11.50
C ASN A 159 16.18 8.48 11.45
N GLY A 160 15.56 7.83 10.46
CA GLY A 160 15.59 6.39 10.27
C GLY A 160 14.53 5.64 11.08
N ASP A 161 13.48 6.31 11.56
CA ASP A 161 12.31 5.64 12.13
C ASP A 161 11.56 4.92 11.01
N LEU A 162 11.04 3.72 11.30
CA LEU A 162 10.40 2.85 10.31
C LEU A 162 9.02 2.44 10.81
N LEU A 163 8.00 2.62 10.00
CA LEU A 163 6.61 2.29 10.33
C LEU A 163 6.03 1.34 9.29
N GLN A 164 5.41 0.28 9.78
CA GLN A 164 4.55 -0.61 9.02
C GLN A 164 3.10 -0.38 9.43
N VAL A 165 2.24 -0.08 8.47
CA VAL A 165 0.81 0.12 8.64
C VAL A 165 0.04 -1.08 8.13
N LYS A 166 -1.03 -1.42 8.82
CA LYS A 166 -1.94 -2.50 8.44
C LYS A 166 -3.37 -2.06 8.65
N ASN A 167 -4.27 -2.43 7.74
CA ASN A 167 -5.69 -2.13 7.93
C ASN A 167 -6.29 -2.94 9.10
N ARG A 168 -5.88 -4.22 9.26
CA ARG A 168 -6.38 -5.09 10.33
C ARG A 168 -5.26 -5.81 11.08
N SER A 169 -5.48 -6.10 12.37
CA SER A 169 -4.48 -6.79 13.22
C SER A 169 -4.08 -8.18 12.71
N ASN A 170 -4.99 -8.89 12.03
CA ASN A 170 -4.79 -10.24 11.48
C ASN A 170 -4.33 -10.25 10.00
N SER A 171 -4.07 -9.09 9.39
CA SER A 171 -3.61 -8.99 7.99
C SER A 171 -2.11 -9.27 7.81
N GLU A 172 -1.47 -9.86 8.82
CA GLU A 172 -0.06 -10.16 8.80
C GLU A 172 0.23 -11.56 8.23
N ASN A 173 1.07 -11.61 7.20
CA ASN A 173 1.64 -12.85 6.70
C ASN A 173 2.94 -13.21 7.45
N SER A 174 3.30 -14.50 7.43
CA SER A 174 4.46 -15.02 8.17
C SER A 174 5.81 -14.44 7.70
N SER A 175 5.89 -13.94 6.47
CA SER A 175 7.09 -13.30 5.91
C SER A 175 7.36 -11.92 6.52
N SER A 176 6.32 -11.08 6.69
CA SER A 176 6.47 -9.76 7.32
C SER A 176 6.91 -9.88 8.78
N ASN A 177 6.38 -10.86 9.51
CA ASN A 177 6.74 -11.06 10.92
C ASN A 177 8.22 -11.42 11.08
N LYS A 178 8.74 -12.31 10.21
CA LYS A 178 10.16 -12.73 10.22
C LYS A 178 11.11 -11.57 9.94
N ILE A 179 10.75 -10.67 9.03
CA ILE A 179 11.56 -9.49 8.72
C ILE A 179 11.60 -8.54 9.90
N ARG A 180 10.50 -8.38 10.64
CA ARG A 180 10.48 -7.45 11.78
C ARG A 180 11.31 -7.92 12.98
N GLN A 181 11.43 -9.23 13.20
CA GLN A 181 12.21 -9.77 14.31
C GLN A 181 13.66 -9.30 14.21
N GLY A 182 14.09 -8.47 15.17
CA GLY A 182 15.43 -7.87 15.19
C GLY A 182 15.59 -6.58 14.38
N THR A 183 14.51 -5.94 13.95
CA THR A 183 14.54 -4.62 13.27
C THR A 183 13.82 -3.54 14.08
N PRO A 184 14.12 -2.25 13.86
CA PRO A 184 13.45 -1.14 14.56
C PRO A 184 12.05 -0.82 13.99
N ILE A 185 11.47 -1.69 13.14
CA ILE A 185 10.20 -1.43 12.46
C ILE A 185 9.04 -1.44 13.46
N ILE A 186 8.42 -0.27 13.63
CA ILE A 186 7.22 -0.09 14.44
C ILE A 186 6.03 -0.62 13.63
N LYS A 187 5.26 -1.55 14.21
CA LYS A 187 3.99 -2.02 13.63
C LYS A 187 2.83 -1.24 14.22
N TRP A 188 1.95 -0.76 13.35
CA TRP A 188 0.64 -0.25 13.71
C TRP A 188 -0.46 -0.89 12.87
N HIS A 189 -1.68 -0.96 13.40
CA HIS A 189 -2.85 -1.39 12.64
C HIS A 189 -4.08 -0.56 12.98
N ARG A 190 -4.94 -0.31 11.99
CA ARG A 190 -6.13 0.52 12.15
C ARG A 190 -7.19 -0.13 13.03
N ILE A 191 -7.62 -1.36 12.68
CA ILE A 191 -8.69 -2.10 13.39
C ILE A 191 -8.16 -3.40 14.00
N ASN A 192 -8.56 -3.68 15.25
CA ASN A 192 -8.44 -5.01 15.84
C ASN A 192 -9.48 -5.97 15.24
N ALA A 193 -9.05 -7.04 14.60
CA ALA A 193 -9.96 -8.00 13.97
C ALA A 193 -10.87 -8.76 14.96
N SER A 194 -10.50 -8.87 16.25
CA SER A 194 -11.24 -9.65 17.25
C SER A 194 -12.33 -8.87 17.98
N ASN A 195 -12.14 -7.57 18.17
CA ASN A 195 -13.06 -6.73 18.95
C ASN A 195 -13.49 -5.43 18.25
N GLY A 196 -13.00 -5.16 17.04
CA GLY A 196 -13.37 -3.98 16.25
C GLY A 196 -12.78 -2.65 16.71
N ALA A 197 -11.94 -2.64 17.76
CA ALA A 197 -11.34 -1.41 18.28
C ALA A 197 -10.46 -0.72 17.23
N CYS A 198 -10.58 0.61 17.14
CA CYS A 198 -9.75 1.46 16.28
C CYS A 198 -8.58 2.05 17.07
N TYR A 199 -7.39 2.16 16.46
CA TYR A 199 -6.15 2.58 17.15
C TYR A 199 -5.53 3.87 16.61
N TRP A 200 -6.33 4.80 16.12
CA TRP A 200 -5.84 6.09 15.61
C TRP A 200 -5.07 6.90 16.66
N ASP A 201 -5.54 6.94 17.91
CA ASP A 201 -4.86 7.66 19.01
C ASP A 201 -3.46 7.12 19.27
N VAL A 202 -3.27 5.80 19.16
CA VAL A 202 -1.96 5.16 19.31
C VAL A 202 -1.02 5.55 18.17
N LEU A 203 -1.53 5.74 16.95
CA LEU A 203 -0.70 6.22 15.84
C LEU A 203 -0.35 7.69 16.04
N ASN A 204 -1.33 8.52 16.39
CA ASN A 204 -1.18 9.94 16.69
C ASN A 204 -0.03 10.18 17.70
N GLU A 205 -0.07 9.49 18.84
CA GLU A 205 0.98 9.57 19.87
C GLU A 205 2.37 9.21 19.30
N ARG A 206 2.46 8.12 18.53
CA ARG A 206 3.74 7.62 17.99
C ARG A 206 4.36 8.53 16.94
N VAL A 207 3.54 9.15 16.10
CA VAL A 207 4.01 9.96 14.96
C VAL A 207 3.99 11.46 15.27
N GLY A 208 3.56 11.86 16.48
CA GLY A 208 3.43 13.25 16.88
C GLY A 208 2.31 14.01 16.16
N CYS A 209 1.31 13.29 15.63
CA CYS A 209 0.13 13.87 14.99
C CYS A 209 -1.06 13.86 15.97
N THR A 210 -2.05 14.72 15.74
CA THR A 210 -3.27 14.78 16.57
C THR A 210 -4.57 14.73 15.76
N GLN A 211 -4.46 14.65 14.43
CA GLN A 211 -5.60 14.83 13.53
C GLN A 211 -6.06 13.53 12.87
N LEU A 212 -5.30 12.43 13.02
CA LEU A 212 -5.69 11.15 12.41
C LEU A 212 -6.90 10.60 13.14
N SER A 213 -7.93 10.24 12.37
CA SER A 213 -9.17 9.69 12.92
C SER A 213 -9.93 8.90 11.87
N GLU A 214 -10.82 8.01 12.32
CA GLU A 214 -11.67 7.23 11.42
C GLU A 214 -12.60 8.12 10.58
N PRO A 215 -13.24 9.18 11.12
CA PRO A 215 -14.04 10.10 10.31
C PRO A 215 -13.25 10.85 9.24
N ASP A 216 -12.02 11.26 9.54
CA ASP A 216 -11.13 11.95 8.58
C ASP A 216 -10.68 10.98 7.48
N PHE A 217 -10.32 9.74 7.83
CA PHE A 217 -10.04 8.69 6.85
C PHE A 217 -11.26 8.35 5.98
N SER A 218 -12.45 8.26 6.57
CA SER A 218 -13.70 8.04 5.82
C SER A 218 -13.97 9.18 4.84
N SER A 219 -13.73 10.43 5.25
CA SER A 219 -13.87 11.62 4.40
C SER A 219 -12.88 11.60 3.23
N PHE A 220 -11.63 11.23 3.51
CA PHE A 220 -10.61 11.01 2.47
C PHE A 220 -11.06 9.95 1.46
N ILE A 221 -11.51 8.77 1.91
CA ILE A 221 -11.99 7.71 1.01
C ILE A 221 -13.13 8.21 0.13
N ARG A 222 -14.14 8.86 0.72
CA ARG A 222 -15.30 9.37 -0.02
C ARG A 222 -14.85 10.32 -1.13
N LYS A 223 -13.98 11.27 -0.80
CA LYS A 223 -13.43 12.20 -1.78
C LYS A 223 -12.65 11.46 -2.87
N THR A 224 -11.69 10.62 -2.50
CA THR A 224 -10.80 9.92 -3.42
C THR A 224 -11.56 9.01 -4.39
N ILE A 225 -12.55 8.26 -3.93
CA ILE A 225 -13.36 7.38 -4.79
C ILE A 225 -14.35 8.19 -5.64
N THR A 226 -14.86 9.32 -5.14
CA THR A 226 -15.72 10.21 -5.95
C THR A 226 -14.92 10.85 -7.08
N ASP A 227 -13.71 11.32 -6.80
CA ASP A 227 -12.84 11.98 -7.78
C ASP A 227 -12.21 10.98 -8.77
N ASN A 228 -11.96 9.74 -8.32
CA ASN A 228 -11.41 8.67 -9.15
C ASN A 228 -12.19 7.35 -8.95
N PRO A 229 -13.40 7.21 -9.52
CA PRO A 229 -14.19 5.98 -9.41
C PRO A 229 -13.49 4.78 -10.04
N ALA A 230 -12.63 5.00 -11.04
CA ALA A 230 -11.84 3.96 -11.69
C ALA A 230 -10.82 3.27 -10.75
N ALA A 231 -10.59 3.82 -9.55
CA ALA A 231 -9.79 3.18 -8.51
C ALA A 231 -10.41 1.88 -8.02
N VAL A 232 -11.73 1.70 -8.11
CA VAL A 232 -12.43 0.45 -7.74
C VAL A 232 -13.06 -0.14 -8.98
N TYR A 233 -12.60 -1.33 -9.38
CA TYR A 233 -13.18 -2.01 -10.52
C TYR A 233 -14.57 -2.55 -10.19
N VAL A 234 -15.55 -2.20 -11.02
CA VAL A 234 -16.89 -2.79 -11.01
C VAL A 234 -17.03 -3.61 -12.29
N GLU A 235 -17.44 -4.87 -12.15
CA GLU A 235 -17.63 -5.76 -13.29
C GLU A 235 -18.80 -5.36 -14.17
N HIS A 236 -18.68 -5.54 -15.48
CA HIS A 236 -19.73 -5.18 -16.43
C HIS A 236 -21.05 -5.92 -16.17
N ASP A 237 -20.97 -7.19 -15.77
CA ASP A 237 -22.12 -8.05 -15.43
C ASP A 237 -22.55 -7.91 -13.96
N ASN A 238 -22.05 -6.91 -13.24
CA ASN A 238 -22.55 -6.59 -11.92
C ASN A 238 -24.01 -6.17 -12.00
N VAL A 239 -24.88 -6.81 -11.19
CA VAL A 239 -26.33 -6.57 -11.23
C VAL A 239 -26.76 -5.14 -10.87
N TRP A 240 -25.87 -4.33 -10.30
CA TRP A 240 -26.08 -2.92 -9.97
C TRP A 240 -25.33 -1.95 -10.87
N ASN A 241 -24.67 -2.44 -11.93
CA ASN A 241 -24.38 -1.56 -13.03
C ASN A 241 -25.70 -1.25 -13.71
N ASP A 242 -26.21 -0.04 -13.51
CA ASP A 242 -27.21 0.50 -14.42
C ASP A 242 -26.61 0.41 -15.83
N ALA A 243 -27.30 -0.27 -16.74
CA ALA A 243 -27.06 -0.12 -18.17
C ALA A 243 -27.40 1.32 -18.55
N GLY A 244 -26.49 2.24 -18.24
CA GLY A 244 -26.57 3.66 -18.53
C GLY A 244 -25.49 4.02 -19.53
N ASP A 245 -25.55 3.42 -20.72
CA ASP A 245 -24.98 4.06 -21.91
C ASP A 245 -25.79 5.35 -22.16
N THR A 246 -25.18 6.49 -21.83
CA THR A 246 -25.39 7.75 -22.54
C THR A 246 -24.05 8.23 -23.05
#